data_AF-A0A3L7AHV9-F1
#
_entry.id   AF-A0A3L7AHV9-F1
#
_cell.length_a   1.000
_cell.length_b   1.000
_cell.length_c   1.000
_cell.angle_alpha   90.00
_cell.angle_beta   90.00
_cell.angle_gamma   90.00
#
_symmetry.space_group_name_H-M   'P 1'
#
loop_
_entity.id
_entity.type
_entity.pdbx_description
1 polymer ?
#
loop_
_entity_poly.entity_id
_entity_poly.type
_entity_poly.pdbx_seq_one_letter_code
_entity_poly.pdbx_strand_id
1 'polypeptide(L)'
;MDISHALEAIEEHKLRTEIAGFLKDFMTPAFGSLPKREIELRVFDLMRSLGILKSEATVYSLMTDLMVTRTKASQLIFDLEVRQHGNDRERLKELVKQALVHTKFAKDGDYFVMEVENPLTLAYIRQRIREIGHFSDASFNSALIRAPVDTITDLILNIIPEDQHQAIKAALVEAGAPDSSVKAVIKSALKTLGRKVIGEAADQVAEGVVDSSANFLEPLVSASIGQIREKWSALFAAEQDAE
;
A
#
# COMPACT_ATOMS: atom_id res chain seq x y z
N MET A 1 26.83 0.07 7.00
CA MET A 1 26.25 -0.41 8.27
C MET A 1 27.35 -1.06 9.10
N ASP A 2 27.49 -0.66 10.37
CA ASP A 2 28.41 -1.28 11.32
C ASP A 2 27.68 -2.37 12.11
N ILE A 3 27.91 -3.63 11.76
CA ILE A 3 27.25 -4.78 12.40
C ILE A 3 27.70 -4.93 13.85
N SER A 4 28.97 -4.69 14.15
CA SER A 4 29.50 -4.87 15.50
C SER A 4 28.78 -3.95 16.48
N HIS A 5 28.66 -2.67 16.11
CA HIS A 5 27.91 -1.71 16.90
C HIS A 5 26.40 -2.05 16.96
N ALA A 6 25.80 -2.53 15.86
CA ALA A 6 24.39 -2.92 15.85
C ALA A 6 24.08 -4.08 16.81
N LEU A 7 25.04 -4.99 17.02
CA LEU A 7 24.89 -6.13 17.93
C LEU A 7 25.03 -5.75 19.41
N GLU A 8 25.76 -4.68 19.76
CA GLU A 8 25.93 -4.22 21.14
C GLU A 8 24.60 -3.85 21.82
N ALA A 9 23.63 -3.38 21.04
CA ALA A 9 22.31 -3.00 21.51
C ALA A 9 21.34 -4.17 21.68
N ILE A 10 21.75 -5.41 21.36
CA ILE A 10 20.87 -6.58 21.35
C ILE A 10 21.10 -7.41 22.61
N GLU A 11 20.01 -7.79 23.27
CA GLU A 11 20.06 -8.70 24.42
C GLU A 11 20.71 -10.05 24.06
N GLU A 12 21.66 -10.50 24.88
CA GLU A 12 22.42 -11.73 24.64
C GLU A 12 21.52 -12.97 24.48
N HIS A 13 20.44 -13.04 25.28
CA HIS A 13 19.46 -14.13 25.18
C HIS A 13 18.75 -14.16 23.82
N LYS A 14 18.35 -12.98 23.31
CA LYS A 14 17.74 -12.84 21.99
C LYS A 14 18.73 -13.24 20.90
N LEU A 15 19.95 -12.71 20.97
CA LEU A 15 21.01 -13.03 20.01
C LEU A 15 21.28 -14.54 19.94
N ARG A 16 21.42 -15.20 21.09
CA ARG A 16 21.63 -16.65 21.17
C ARG A 16 20.47 -17.42 20.54
N THR A 17 19.24 -17.05 20.85
CA THR A 17 18.03 -17.70 20.34
C THR A 17 17.95 -17.63 18.82
N GLU A 18 18.09 -16.43 18.27
CA GLU A 18 17.97 -16.17 16.83
C GLU A 18 19.11 -16.84 16.03
N ILE A 19 20.35 -16.76 16.52
CA ILE A 19 21.50 -17.44 15.88
C ILE A 19 21.33 -18.96 15.92
N ALA A 20 20.88 -19.52 17.04
CA ALA A 20 20.65 -20.96 17.15
C ALA A 20 19.59 -21.43 16.15
N GLY A 21 18.51 -20.65 15.97
CA GLY A 21 17.48 -20.90 14.95
C GLY A 21 18.07 -20.88 13.53
N PHE A 22 18.80 -19.81 13.19
CA PHE A 22 19.46 -19.68 11.89
C PHE A 22 20.41 -20.84 11.58
N LEU A 23 21.27 -21.24 12.54
CA LEU A 23 22.21 -22.34 12.34
C LEU A 23 21.49 -23.68 12.15
N LYS A 24 20.42 -23.92 12.91
CA LYS A 24 19.61 -25.14 12.76
C LYS A 24 19.00 -25.23 11.37
N ASP A 25 18.46 -24.12 10.86
CA ASP A 25 17.91 -24.04 9.50
C ASP A 25 19.02 -24.24 8.45
N PHE A 26 20.17 -23.60 8.65
CA PHE A 26 21.31 -23.71 7.73
C PHE A 26 21.89 -25.12 7.63
N MET A 27 21.77 -25.90 8.71
CA MET A 27 22.22 -27.29 8.77
C MET A 27 21.18 -28.30 8.24
N THR A 28 19.97 -27.86 7.88
CA THR A 28 18.88 -28.74 7.44
C THR A 28 18.54 -28.48 5.96
N PRO A 29 18.57 -29.48 5.06
CA PRO A 29 18.81 -30.91 5.31
C PRO A 29 20.28 -31.29 5.52
N ALA A 30 21.21 -30.52 4.96
CA ALA A 30 22.65 -30.68 5.18
C ALA A 30 23.37 -29.32 5.00
N PHE A 31 24.50 -29.14 5.66
CA PHE A 31 25.33 -27.94 5.53
C PHE A 31 25.73 -27.70 4.06
N GLY A 32 25.55 -26.47 3.58
CA GLY A 32 25.90 -26.07 2.22
C GLY A 32 24.95 -26.56 1.12
N SER A 33 23.87 -27.27 1.48
CA SER A 33 22.85 -27.71 0.51
C SER A 33 21.88 -26.59 0.11
N LEU A 34 21.77 -25.54 0.93
CA LEU A 34 20.88 -24.41 0.65
C LEU A 34 21.40 -23.60 -0.56
N PRO A 35 20.55 -23.31 -1.55
CA PRO A 35 20.93 -22.41 -2.65
C PRO A 35 21.34 -21.04 -2.11
N LYS A 36 22.27 -20.36 -2.79
CA LYS A 36 22.72 -19.00 -2.43
C LYS A 36 21.56 -18.05 -2.10
N ARG A 37 20.48 -18.11 -2.87
CA ARG A 37 19.28 -17.30 -2.67
C ARG A 37 18.61 -17.55 -1.31
N GLU A 38 18.54 -18.81 -0.88
CA GLU A 38 17.94 -19.18 0.40
C GLU A 38 18.82 -18.69 1.56
N ILE A 39 20.13 -18.83 1.43
CA ILE A 39 21.09 -18.33 2.42
C ILE A 39 20.92 -16.82 2.62
N GLU A 40 20.86 -16.05 1.53
CA GLU A 40 20.65 -14.60 1.59
C GLU A 40 19.32 -14.23 2.27
N LEU A 41 18.24 -14.95 1.98
CA LEU A 41 16.94 -14.71 2.60
C LEU A 41 16.94 -15.02 4.10
N ARG A 42 17.63 -16.08 4.53
CA ARG A 42 17.76 -16.43 5.95
C ARG A 42 18.60 -15.42 6.72
N VAL A 43 19.69 -14.93 6.12
CA VAL A 43 20.48 -13.84 6.70
C VAL A 43 19.65 -12.56 6.79
N PHE A 44 18.89 -12.25 5.75
CA PHE A 44 18.00 -11.08 5.74
C PHE A 44 16.92 -11.16 6.83
N ASP A 45 16.28 -12.31 6.99
CA ASP A 45 15.28 -12.55 8.04
C ASP A 45 15.90 -12.46 9.45
N LEU A 46 17.06 -13.07 9.66
CA LEU A 46 17.83 -12.97 10.91
C LEU A 46 18.15 -11.52 11.28
N MET A 47 18.62 -10.72 10.33
CA MET A 47 18.93 -9.31 10.59
C MET A 47 17.68 -8.50 10.98
N ARG A 48 16.51 -8.84 10.43
CA ARG A 48 15.23 -8.23 10.82
C ARG A 48 14.75 -8.72 12.18
N SER A 49 14.85 -10.01 12.48
CA SER A 49 14.46 -10.56 13.79
C SER A 49 15.30 -9.98 14.92
N LEU A 50 16.59 -9.78 14.67
CA LEU A 50 17.53 -9.09 15.55
C LEU A 50 17.26 -7.58 15.69
N GLY A 51 16.52 -6.97 14.76
CA GLY A 51 16.24 -5.53 14.74
C GLY A 51 17.37 -4.67 14.15
N ILE A 52 18.37 -5.31 13.53
CA ILE A 52 19.46 -4.64 12.81
C ILE A 52 18.89 -3.92 11.57
N LEU A 53 17.97 -4.58 10.88
CA LEU A 53 17.17 -3.98 9.82
C LEU A 53 15.76 -3.70 10.33
N LYS A 54 15.21 -2.55 9.95
CA LYS A 54 13.82 -2.21 10.27
C LYS A 54 12.87 -3.21 9.60
N SER A 55 11.84 -3.63 10.33
CA SER A 55 10.78 -4.47 9.77
C SER A 55 10.00 -3.80 8.64
N GLU A 56 9.85 -2.48 8.67
CA GLU A 56 9.20 -1.70 7.61
C GLU A 56 10.23 -0.89 6.81
N ALA A 57 11.40 -1.49 6.55
CA ALA A 57 12.43 -0.86 5.74
C ALA A 57 11.93 -0.60 4.32
N THR A 58 12.14 0.63 3.82
CA THR A 58 11.86 0.98 2.43
C THR A 58 12.88 0.30 1.51
N VAL A 59 12.54 0.18 0.22
CA VAL A 59 13.49 -0.36 -0.77
C VAL A 59 14.80 0.44 -0.75
N TYR A 60 14.73 1.76 -0.59
CA TYR A 60 15.89 2.64 -0.53
C TYR A 60 16.75 2.40 0.72
N SER A 61 16.14 2.26 1.91
CA SER A 61 16.92 1.99 3.12
C SER A 61 17.65 0.66 3.00
N LEU A 62 17.01 -0.38 2.46
CA LEU A 62 17.70 -1.66 2.22
C LEU A 62 18.83 -1.57 1.19
N MET A 63 18.66 -0.78 0.13
CA MET A 63 19.74 -0.57 -0.86
C MET A 63 20.98 0.04 -0.19
N THR A 64 20.80 0.98 0.73
CA THR A 64 21.90 1.68 1.39
C THR A 64 22.49 0.87 2.55
N ASP A 65 21.65 0.24 3.37
CA ASP A 65 22.07 -0.60 4.50
C ASP A 65 22.84 -1.85 4.05
N LEU A 66 22.36 -2.51 3.00
CA LEU A 66 22.94 -3.74 2.46
C LEU A 66 23.87 -3.52 1.26
N MET A 67 23.95 -2.30 0.74
CA MET A 67 24.73 -1.95 -0.46
C MET A 67 24.36 -2.80 -1.69
N VAL A 68 23.06 -2.97 -1.92
CA VAL A 68 22.52 -3.79 -3.02
C VAL A 68 21.73 -2.96 -4.02
N THR A 69 21.48 -3.54 -5.21
CA THR A 69 20.64 -2.90 -6.23
C THR A 69 19.17 -2.84 -5.80
N ARG A 70 18.40 -1.92 -6.40
CA ARG A 70 16.95 -1.82 -6.21
C ARG A 70 16.25 -3.16 -6.42
N THR A 71 16.55 -3.83 -7.53
CA THR A 71 15.96 -5.14 -7.87
C THR A 71 16.22 -6.17 -6.78
N LYS A 72 17.43 -6.21 -6.22
CA LYS A 72 17.77 -7.16 -5.15
C LYS A 72 17.03 -6.83 -3.86
N ALA A 73 16.98 -5.56 -3.45
CA ALA A 73 16.24 -5.11 -2.28
C ALA A 73 14.74 -5.43 -2.40
N SER A 74 14.12 -5.10 -3.53
CA SER A 74 12.71 -5.41 -3.80
C SER A 74 12.44 -6.92 -3.76
N GLN A 75 13.32 -7.75 -4.35
CA GLN A 75 13.13 -9.19 -4.33
C GLN A 75 13.29 -9.78 -2.92
N LEU A 76 14.19 -9.26 -2.08
CA LEU A 76 14.33 -9.70 -0.69
C LEU A 76 13.06 -9.42 0.13
N ILE A 77 12.49 -8.21 0.00
CA ILE A 77 11.22 -7.87 0.64
C ILE A 77 10.11 -8.80 0.14
N PHE A 78 9.98 -8.92 -1.18
CA PHE A 78 8.92 -9.72 -1.78
C PHE A 78 8.97 -11.19 -1.34
N ASP A 79 10.13 -11.84 -1.47
CA ASP A 79 10.28 -13.26 -1.13
C ASP A 79 10.00 -13.52 0.36
N LEU A 80 10.44 -12.63 1.24
CA LEU A 80 10.22 -12.76 2.68
C LEU A 80 8.73 -12.60 3.03
N GLU A 81 8.10 -11.54 2.54
CA GLU A 81 6.70 -11.26 2.85
C GLU A 81 5.74 -12.29 2.23
N VAL A 82 6.04 -12.82 1.04
CA VAL A 82 5.26 -13.92 0.44
C VAL A 82 5.31 -15.16 1.34
N ARG A 83 6.46 -15.47 1.94
CA ARG A 83 6.59 -16.62 2.85
C ARG A 83 5.85 -16.41 4.16
N GLN A 84 5.93 -15.20 4.72
CA GLN A 84 5.32 -14.87 6.01
C GLN A 84 3.81 -14.64 5.89
N HIS A 85 3.34 -14.05 4.79
CA HIS A 85 2.00 -13.47 4.68
C HIS A 85 1.26 -13.82 3.38
N GLY A 86 1.88 -14.54 2.43
CA GLY A 86 1.27 -14.81 1.12
C GLY A 86 -0.06 -15.56 1.16
N ASN A 87 -0.33 -16.30 2.24
CA ASN A 87 -1.59 -17.02 2.44
C ASN A 87 -2.61 -16.25 3.30
N ASP A 88 -2.21 -15.14 3.92
CA ASP A 88 -3.08 -14.32 4.78
C ASP A 88 -3.84 -13.29 3.93
N ARG A 89 -4.99 -13.73 3.41
CA ARG A 89 -5.82 -12.90 2.52
C ARG A 89 -6.35 -11.64 3.19
N GLU A 90 -6.64 -11.68 4.48
CA GLU A 90 -7.18 -10.52 5.19
C GLU A 90 -6.10 -9.46 5.40
N ARG A 91 -4.89 -9.88 5.77
CA ARG A 91 -3.73 -8.97 5.81
C ARG A 91 -3.43 -8.35 4.44
N LEU A 92 -3.47 -9.16 3.37
CA LEU A 92 -3.24 -8.64 2.02
C LEU A 92 -4.29 -7.60 1.62
N LYS A 93 -5.57 -7.82 1.95
CA LYS A 93 -6.63 -6.81 1.75
C LYS A 93 -6.34 -5.54 2.55
N GLU A 94 -5.90 -5.67 3.79
CA GLU A 94 -5.57 -4.52 4.64
C GLU A 94 -4.40 -3.70 4.07
N LEU A 95 -3.37 -4.37 3.55
CA LEU A 95 -2.27 -3.69 2.84
C LEU A 95 -2.77 -2.91 1.62
N VAL A 96 -3.77 -3.41 0.89
CA VAL A 96 -4.39 -2.65 -0.21
C VAL A 96 -5.16 -1.45 0.32
N LYS A 97 -5.92 -1.58 1.40
CA LYS A 97 -6.62 -0.45 2.03
C LYS A 97 -5.62 0.63 2.45
N GLN A 98 -4.55 0.24 3.14
CA GLN A 98 -3.49 1.15 3.56
C GLN A 98 -2.81 1.82 2.37
N ALA A 99 -2.51 1.08 1.31
CA ALA A 99 -1.99 1.66 0.08
C ALA A 99 -2.97 2.68 -0.50
N LEU A 100 -4.26 2.36 -0.59
CA LEU A 100 -5.28 3.30 -1.08
C LEU A 100 -5.40 4.55 -0.20
N VAL A 101 -5.20 4.45 1.11
CA VAL A 101 -5.29 5.59 2.04
C VAL A 101 -4.04 6.47 1.98
N HIS A 102 -2.85 5.88 2.02
CA HIS A 102 -1.59 6.61 2.15
C HIS A 102 -0.97 7.01 0.82
N THR A 103 -1.63 6.71 -0.30
CA THR A 103 -1.08 7.04 -1.61
C THR A 103 -1.32 8.50 -1.97
N LYS A 104 -0.23 9.12 -2.41
CA LYS A 104 -0.21 10.48 -2.95
C LYS A 104 -1.00 10.47 -4.26
N PHE A 105 -2.07 11.24 -4.35
CA PHE A 105 -2.86 11.32 -5.59
C PHE A 105 -2.31 12.37 -6.52
N ALA A 106 -2.07 11.93 -7.75
CA ALA A 106 -2.00 12.81 -8.90
C ALA A 106 -3.09 12.39 -9.88
N LYS A 107 -3.91 13.35 -10.29
CA LYS A 107 -4.85 13.15 -11.40
C LYS A 107 -4.12 13.50 -12.69
N ASP A 108 -3.91 12.50 -13.54
CA ASP A 108 -3.39 12.67 -14.91
C ASP A 108 -4.53 12.37 -15.89
N GLY A 109 -5.33 13.40 -16.20
CA GLY A 109 -6.56 13.25 -16.98
C GLY A 109 -7.60 12.40 -16.25
N ASP A 110 -7.99 11.26 -16.84
CA ASP A 110 -8.94 10.29 -16.25
C ASP A 110 -8.25 9.15 -15.47
N TYR A 111 -6.95 9.28 -15.23
CA TYR A 111 -6.16 8.29 -14.50
C TYR A 111 -5.92 8.69 -13.06
N PHE A 112 -6.02 7.69 -12.20
CA PHE A 112 -5.57 7.67 -10.83
C PHE A 112 -4.14 7.15 -10.80
N VAL A 113 -3.24 7.91 -10.20
CA VAL A 113 -1.84 7.52 -10.01
C VAL A 113 -1.57 7.36 -8.52
N MET A 114 -0.99 6.22 -8.14
CA MET A 114 -0.61 5.91 -6.77
C MET A 114 0.80 5.31 -6.73
N GLU A 115 1.59 5.69 -5.73
CA GLU A 115 2.92 5.12 -5.49
C GLU A 115 2.88 4.08 -4.37
N VAL A 116 3.25 2.85 -4.71
CA VAL A 116 3.29 1.71 -3.78
C VAL A 116 4.72 1.18 -3.74
N GLU A 117 5.44 1.50 -2.67
CA GLU A 117 6.84 1.08 -2.51
C GLU A 117 6.98 -0.43 -2.22
N ASN A 118 6.03 -0.99 -1.45
CA ASN A 118 6.08 -2.39 -1.05
C ASN A 118 5.79 -3.30 -2.27
N PRO A 119 6.75 -4.17 -2.68
CA PRO A 119 6.59 -4.98 -3.88
C PRO A 119 5.47 -6.03 -3.81
N LEU A 120 5.20 -6.59 -2.63
CA LEU A 120 4.13 -7.59 -2.45
C LEU A 120 2.75 -6.92 -2.59
N THR A 121 2.57 -5.79 -1.92
CA THR A 121 1.33 -4.99 -1.97
C THR A 121 1.03 -4.58 -3.41
N LEU A 122 2.05 -4.07 -4.11
CA LEU A 122 1.96 -3.73 -5.53
C LEU A 122 1.57 -4.92 -6.42
N ALA A 123 2.19 -6.09 -6.22
CA ALA A 123 1.87 -7.29 -6.97
C ALA A 123 0.42 -7.75 -6.72
N TYR A 124 -0.03 -7.67 -5.45
CA TYR A 124 -1.38 -8.04 -5.06
C TYR A 124 -2.44 -7.08 -5.63
N ILE A 125 -2.20 -5.77 -5.63
CA ILE A 125 -3.09 -4.78 -6.27
C ILE A 125 -3.22 -5.09 -7.78
N ARG A 126 -2.10 -5.31 -8.47
CA ARG A 126 -2.13 -5.64 -9.91
C ARG A 126 -2.88 -6.93 -10.19
N GLN A 127 -2.70 -7.95 -9.35
CA GLN A 127 -3.45 -9.20 -9.45
C GLN A 127 -4.95 -8.95 -9.26
N ARG A 128 -5.33 -8.13 -8.27
CA ARG A 128 -6.74 -7.85 -8.00
C ARG A 128 -7.42 -7.07 -9.12
N ILE A 129 -6.72 -6.07 -9.67
CA ILE A 129 -7.16 -5.33 -10.86
C ILE A 129 -7.43 -6.29 -12.03
N ARG A 130 -6.53 -7.26 -12.28
CA ARG A 130 -6.71 -8.28 -13.33
C ARG A 130 -7.89 -9.19 -13.08
N GLU A 131 -8.10 -9.64 -11.84
CA GLU A 131 -9.23 -10.50 -11.47
C GLU A 131 -10.58 -9.81 -11.67
N ILE A 132 -10.64 -8.49 -11.50
CA ILE A 132 -11.84 -7.69 -11.74
C ILE A 132 -12.05 -7.41 -13.26
N GLY A 133 -11.11 -7.84 -14.11
CA GLY A 133 -11.19 -7.71 -15.57
C GLY A 133 -10.56 -6.44 -16.13
N HIS A 134 -9.77 -5.72 -15.34
CA HIS A 134 -9.07 -4.51 -15.77
C HIS A 134 -7.58 -4.77 -16.05
N PHE A 135 -6.97 -3.93 -16.90
CA PHE A 135 -5.52 -3.92 -17.11
C PHE A 135 -4.90 -2.76 -16.33
N SER A 136 -3.78 -3.02 -15.64
CA SER A 136 -2.94 -1.95 -15.08
C SER A 136 -1.93 -1.50 -16.13
N ASP A 137 -1.82 -0.21 -16.40
CA ASP A 137 -0.78 0.31 -17.29
C ASP A 137 0.61 0.09 -16.65
N ALA A 138 1.56 -0.38 -17.45
CA ALA A 138 2.92 -0.66 -16.99
C ALA A 138 3.71 0.65 -16.98
N SER A 139 3.63 1.39 -15.87
CA SER A 139 4.41 2.61 -15.67
C SER A 139 5.92 2.36 -15.78
N PHE A 140 6.67 3.34 -16.29
CA PHE A 140 8.14 3.34 -16.30
C PHE A 140 8.75 3.26 -14.89
N ASN A 141 8.03 3.76 -13.87
CA ASN A 141 8.38 3.52 -12.47
C ASN A 141 7.64 2.27 -11.99
N SER A 142 8.40 1.24 -11.63
CA SER A 142 7.85 -0.03 -11.17
C SER A 142 7.00 0.11 -9.90
N ALA A 143 7.21 1.15 -9.08
CA ALA A 143 6.43 1.45 -7.88
C ALA A 143 5.12 2.20 -8.14
N LEU A 144 4.91 2.74 -9.35
CA LEU A 144 3.68 3.46 -9.68
C LEU A 144 2.61 2.49 -10.21
N ILE A 145 1.38 2.71 -9.77
CA ILE A 145 0.18 2.15 -10.38
C ILE A 145 -0.59 3.32 -10.99
N ARG A 146 -0.79 3.23 -12.30
CA ARG A 146 -1.64 4.14 -13.08
C ARG A 146 -2.85 3.35 -13.54
N ALA A 147 -4.05 3.77 -13.14
CA ALA A 147 -5.29 3.08 -13.47
C ALA A 147 -6.43 4.08 -13.73
N PRO A 148 -7.34 3.80 -14.67
CA PRO A 148 -8.54 4.62 -14.83
C PRO A 148 -9.36 4.71 -13.53
N VAL A 149 -10.06 5.83 -13.32
CA VAL A 149 -10.94 6.00 -12.15
C VAL A 149 -11.97 4.86 -12.03
N ASP A 150 -12.45 4.32 -13.14
CA ASP A 150 -13.35 3.16 -13.16
C ASP A 150 -12.71 1.92 -12.54
N THR A 151 -11.44 1.65 -12.85
CA THR A 151 -10.70 0.52 -12.30
C THR A 151 -10.51 0.67 -10.78
N ILE A 152 -10.22 1.88 -10.31
CA ILE A 152 -10.10 2.15 -8.86
C ILE A 152 -11.45 2.05 -8.16
N THR A 153 -12.53 2.51 -8.80
CA THR A 153 -13.89 2.36 -8.27
C THR A 153 -14.22 0.90 -8.05
N ASP A 154 -13.95 0.06 -9.05
CA ASP A 154 -14.21 -1.38 -8.96
C ASP A 154 -13.30 -2.07 -7.94
N LEU A 155 -12.04 -1.63 -7.80
CA LEU A 155 -11.13 -2.11 -6.77
C LEU A 155 -11.66 -1.78 -5.35
N ILE A 156 -12.11 -0.55 -5.11
CA ILE A 156 -12.66 -0.13 -3.81
C ILE A 156 -13.92 -0.94 -3.47
N LEU A 157 -14.87 -1.06 -4.41
CA LEU A 157 -16.08 -1.87 -4.24
C LEU A 157 -15.77 -3.32 -3.89
N ASN A 158 -14.71 -3.86 -4.48
CA ASN A 158 -14.31 -5.23 -4.28
C ASN A 158 -13.62 -5.50 -2.93
N ILE A 159 -12.98 -4.47 -2.35
CA ILE A 159 -12.33 -4.55 -1.03
C ILE A 159 -13.35 -4.38 0.10
N ILE A 160 -14.37 -3.54 -0.11
CA ILE A 160 -15.42 -3.29 0.87
C ILE A 160 -16.43 -4.46 0.85
N PRO A 161 -16.83 -4.99 2.02
CA PRO A 161 -17.92 -5.97 2.12
C PRO A 161 -19.21 -5.50 1.42
N GLU A 162 -19.83 -6.39 0.64
CA GLU A 162 -20.99 -6.07 -0.20
C GLU A 162 -22.22 -5.60 0.60
N ASP A 163 -22.38 -6.09 1.83
CA ASP A 163 -23.42 -5.67 2.78
C ASP A 163 -23.27 -4.20 3.23
N GLN A 164 -22.07 -3.62 3.10
CA GLN A 164 -21.79 -2.23 3.47
C GLN A 164 -21.97 -1.25 2.30
N HIS A 165 -22.07 -1.72 1.06
CA HIS A 165 -22.11 -0.88 -0.14
C HIS A 165 -23.27 0.11 -0.12
N GLN A 166 -24.47 -0.33 0.28
CA GLN A 166 -25.64 0.54 0.33
C GLN A 166 -25.54 1.60 1.42
N ALA A 167 -24.95 1.25 2.57
CA ALA A 167 -24.75 2.21 3.67
C ALA A 167 -23.77 3.32 3.26
N ILE A 168 -22.68 2.96 2.58
CA ILE A 168 -21.72 3.93 2.03
C ILE A 168 -22.37 4.81 0.97
N LYS A 169 -23.16 4.22 0.06
CA LYS A 169 -23.91 4.97 -0.95
C LYS A 169 -24.81 6.01 -0.27
N ALA A 170 -25.63 5.60 0.71
CA ALA A 170 -26.53 6.49 1.42
C ALA A 170 -25.78 7.65 2.10
N ALA A 171 -24.65 7.34 2.76
CA ALA A 171 -23.82 8.35 3.41
C ALA A 171 -23.24 9.39 2.43
N LEU A 172 -22.79 8.95 1.25
CA LEU A 172 -22.27 9.84 0.21
C LEU A 172 -23.39 10.68 -0.42
N VAL A 173 -24.57 10.12 -0.64
CA VAL A 173 -25.73 10.85 -1.17
C VAL A 173 -26.20 11.92 -0.18
N GLU A 174 -26.28 11.57 1.11
CA GLU A 174 -26.58 12.55 2.16
C GLU A 174 -25.53 13.65 2.27
N ALA A 175 -24.27 13.33 1.94
CA ALA A 175 -23.18 14.31 1.85
C ALA A 175 -23.22 15.18 0.58
N GLY A 176 -24.14 14.93 -0.36
CA GLY A 176 -24.30 15.74 -1.58
C GLY A 176 -23.90 15.06 -2.88
N ALA A 177 -23.53 13.77 -2.87
CA ALA A 177 -23.30 13.01 -4.09
C ALA A 177 -24.61 12.75 -4.87
N PRO A 178 -24.57 12.64 -6.21
CA PRO A 178 -25.75 12.35 -7.02
C PRO A 178 -26.31 10.95 -6.75
N ASP A 179 -27.59 10.86 -6.37
CA ASP A 179 -28.24 9.59 -6.09
C ASP A 179 -28.40 8.74 -7.36
N SER A 180 -27.63 7.67 -7.44
CA SER A 180 -27.55 6.78 -8.60
C SER A 180 -27.17 5.36 -8.16
N SER A 181 -26.49 4.56 -8.99
CA SER A 181 -26.00 3.26 -8.54
C SER A 181 -24.83 3.41 -7.55
N VAL A 182 -24.58 2.40 -6.70
CA VAL A 182 -23.43 2.42 -5.76
C VAL A 182 -22.12 2.75 -6.48
N LYS A 183 -21.86 2.09 -7.61
CA LYS A 183 -20.68 2.33 -8.43
C LYS A 183 -20.60 3.77 -8.91
N ALA A 184 -21.71 4.33 -9.39
CA ALA A 184 -21.74 5.71 -9.89
C ALA A 184 -21.49 6.72 -8.76
N VAL A 185 -22.05 6.50 -7.56
CA VAL A 185 -21.85 7.34 -6.37
C VAL A 185 -20.39 7.32 -5.90
N ILE A 186 -19.77 6.14 -5.81
CA ILE A 186 -18.34 6.05 -5.43
C ILE A 186 -17.46 6.69 -6.52
N LYS A 187 -17.78 6.45 -7.80
CA LYS A 187 -17.05 7.07 -8.92
C LYS A 187 -17.13 8.59 -8.88
N SER A 188 -18.31 9.17 -8.60
CA SER A 188 -18.46 10.62 -8.48
C SER A 188 -17.64 11.16 -7.31
N ALA A 189 -17.68 10.50 -6.15
CA ALA A 189 -16.87 10.85 -5.00
C ALA A 189 -15.36 10.88 -5.35
N LEU A 190 -14.85 9.85 -6.02
CA LEU A 190 -13.44 9.83 -6.47
C LEU A 190 -13.11 10.94 -7.46
N LYS A 191 -14.04 11.29 -8.37
CA LYS A 191 -13.85 12.41 -9.30
C LYS A 191 -13.78 13.76 -8.58
N THR A 192 -14.68 13.99 -7.64
CA THR A 192 -14.70 15.19 -6.79
C THR A 192 -13.41 15.30 -5.98
N LEU A 193 -12.97 14.20 -5.35
CA LEU A 193 -11.69 14.16 -4.64
C LEU A 193 -10.52 14.51 -5.58
N GLY A 194 -10.49 13.94 -6.79
CA GLY A 194 -9.46 14.24 -7.78
C GLY A 194 -9.44 15.70 -8.25
N ARG A 195 -10.59 16.40 -8.27
CA ARG A 195 -10.66 17.85 -8.57
C ARG A 195 -10.09 18.69 -7.43
N LYS A 196 -10.43 18.35 -6.17
CA LYS A 196 -9.90 19.02 -4.98
C LYS A 196 -8.37 18.96 -4.90
N VAL A 197 -7.80 17.78 -5.16
CA VAL A 197 -6.35 17.57 -5.16
C VAL A 197 -5.65 18.46 -6.18
N ILE A 198 -6.25 18.68 -7.37
CA ILE A 198 -5.71 19.62 -8.36
C ILE A 198 -5.79 21.07 -7.86
N GLY A 199 -6.91 21.47 -7.26
CA GLY A 199 -7.10 22.84 -6.75
C GLY A 199 -6.07 23.21 -5.68
N GLU A 200 -5.88 22.34 -4.67
CA GLU A 200 -4.89 22.57 -3.60
C GLU A 200 -3.44 22.60 -4.12
N ALA A 201 -3.12 21.77 -5.12
CA ALA A 201 -1.79 21.77 -5.76
C ALA A 201 -1.53 22.99 -6.66
N ALA A 202 -2.58 23.67 -7.14
CA ALA A 202 -2.47 24.91 -7.90
C ALA A 202 -2.24 26.13 -7.00
N ASP A 203 -2.83 26.12 -5.79
CA ASP A 203 -2.70 27.20 -4.81
C ASP A 203 -1.39 27.12 -3.99
N GLN A 204 -0.84 25.92 -3.81
CA GLN A 204 0.47 25.72 -3.18
C GLN A 204 1.58 25.63 -4.24
N VAL A 205 2.33 26.73 -4.40
CA VAL A 205 3.54 26.76 -5.23
C VAL A 205 4.58 25.79 -4.63
N ALA A 206 4.82 24.68 -5.33
CA ALA A 206 5.84 23.64 -5.14
C ALA A 206 5.40 22.37 -4.36
N GLU A 207 5.58 21.23 -5.04
CA GLU A 207 5.37 19.83 -4.62
C GLU A 207 3.90 19.39 -4.50
N GLY A 208 3.27 19.16 -5.67
CA GLY A 208 1.89 18.69 -5.86
C GLY A 208 1.59 17.29 -5.32
N VAL A 209 1.66 17.16 -4.00
CA VAL A 209 1.25 16.00 -3.23
C VAL A 209 0.33 16.49 -2.13
N VAL A 210 -0.93 16.09 -2.19
CA VAL A 210 -1.91 16.41 -1.14
C VAL A 210 -1.99 15.25 -0.16
N ASP A 211 -1.39 15.42 1.03
CA ASP A 211 -1.52 14.48 2.16
C ASP A 211 -2.97 14.41 2.70
N SER A 212 -3.84 15.34 2.30
CA SER A 212 -5.23 15.46 2.77
C SER A 212 -6.16 14.38 2.21
N SER A 213 -5.73 13.58 1.25
CA SER A 213 -6.61 12.66 0.54
C SER A 213 -6.94 11.39 1.33
N ALA A 214 -6.02 10.97 2.19
CA ALA A 214 -6.22 9.92 3.19
C ALA A 214 -7.49 10.16 4.00
N ASN A 215 -7.77 11.42 4.35
CA ASN A 215 -8.95 11.80 5.13
C ASN A 215 -10.27 11.41 4.46
N PHE A 216 -10.31 11.37 3.12
CA PHE A 216 -11.52 11.07 2.36
C PHE A 216 -11.63 9.58 2.01
N LEU A 217 -10.51 8.94 1.68
CA LEU A 217 -10.50 7.53 1.28
C LEU A 217 -10.56 6.56 2.46
N GLU A 218 -9.94 6.88 3.59
CA GLU A 218 -9.97 6.02 4.78
C GLU A 218 -11.40 5.70 5.23
N PRO A 219 -12.33 6.68 5.35
CA PRO A 219 -13.73 6.38 5.66
C PRO A 219 -14.41 5.48 4.64
N LEU A 220 -14.05 5.60 3.35
CA LEU A 220 -14.62 4.76 2.29
C LEU A 220 -14.15 3.31 2.41
N VAL A 221 -12.84 3.08 2.51
CA VAL A 221 -12.29 1.72 2.53
C VAL A 221 -12.51 0.99 3.87
N SER A 222 -12.72 1.75 4.95
CA SER A 222 -13.10 1.21 6.27
C SER A 222 -14.61 1.14 6.50
N ALA A 223 -15.43 1.66 5.58
CA ALA A 223 -16.88 1.80 5.71
C ALA A 223 -17.35 2.59 6.96
N SER A 224 -16.59 3.62 7.34
CA SER A 224 -16.90 4.48 8.49
C SER A 224 -17.98 5.53 8.14
N ILE A 225 -19.25 5.10 8.12
CA ILE A 225 -20.42 5.89 7.69
C ILE A 225 -20.48 7.32 8.29
N GLY A 226 -20.23 7.45 9.60
CA GLY A 226 -20.24 8.75 10.28
C GLY A 226 -19.19 9.72 9.73
N GLN A 227 -17.96 9.22 9.53
CA GLN A 227 -16.86 10.01 8.96
C GLN A 227 -17.07 10.29 7.48
N ILE A 228 -17.75 9.40 6.74
CA ILE A 228 -18.12 9.66 5.35
C ILE A 228 -18.99 10.91 5.29
N ARG A 229 -20.08 10.95 6.06
CA ARG A 229 -21.00 12.10 6.09
C ARG A 229 -20.27 13.40 6.45
N GLU A 230 -19.52 13.38 7.54
CA GLU A 230 -18.83 14.57 8.05
C GLU A 230 -17.80 15.12 7.03
N LYS A 231 -16.89 14.28 6.57
CA LYS A 231 -15.77 14.74 5.74
C LYS A 231 -16.21 15.06 4.31
N TRP A 232 -17.11 14.26 3.72
CA TRP A 232 -17.51 14.44 2.32
C TRP A 232 -18.50 15.60 2.13
N SER A 233 -19.31 15.95 3.12
CA SER A 233 -20.30 17.05 2.99
C SER A 233 -19.63 18.38 2.67
N ALA A 234 -18.53 18.69 3.37
CA ALA A 234 -17.77 19.92 3.12
C ALA A 234 -17.13 19.93 1.72
N LEU A 235 -16.76 18.75 1.21
CA LEU A 235 -16.12 18.61 -0.09
C LEU A 235 -17.11 18.79 -1.24
N PHE A 236 -18.29 18.17 -1.16
CA PHE A 236 -19.32 18.34 -2.19
C PHE A 236 -19.92 19.76 -2.18
N ALA A 237 -20.07 20.38 -1.00
CA ALA A 237 -20.53 21.77 -0.91
C ALA A 237 -19.58 22.74 -1.64
N ALA A 238 -18.26 22.59 -1.43
CA ALA A 238 -17.26 23.42 -2.11
C ALA A 238 -17.23 23.22 -3.64
N GLU A 239 -17.63 22.05 -4.14
CA GLU A 239 -17.72 21.80 -5.59
C GLU A 239 -18.96 22.46 -6.21
N GLN A 240 -20.09 22.49 -5.49
CA GLN A 240 -21.31 23.17 -5.95
C GLN A 240 -21.16 24.69 -5.98
N ASP A 241 -20.32 25.26 -5.12
CA ASP A 241 -20.01 26.70 -5.12
C ASP A 241 -19.01 27.11 -6.23
N ALA A 242 -18.34 26.14 -6.88
CA ALA A 242 -17.32 26.36 -7.91
C ALA A 242 -17.84 26.18 -9.36
N GLU A 243 -19.06 25.66 -9.54
CA GLU A 243 -19.79 25.59 -10.83
C GLU A 243 -20.69 26.82 -11.04
#